data_AF-A0A1I2GPI2-F1
#
_entry.id   AF-A0A1I2GPI2-F1
#
_cell.length_a   1.000
_cell.length_b   1.000
_cell.length_c   1.000
_cell.angle_alpha   90.00
_cell.angle_beta   90.00
_cell.angle_gamma   90.00
#
_symmetry.space_group_name_H-M   'P 1'
#
loop_
_entity.id
_entity.type
_entity.pdbx_description
1 polymer ?
#
loop_
_entity_poly.entity_id
_entity_poly.type
_entity_poly.pdbx_seq_one_letter_code
_entity_poly.pdbx_strand_id
1 'polypeptide(L)'
;MAARKGKGRQAVRNNSGGFPAWGWAIVGIAVGALLMFAMRGKLPMGGRAGDAPQPNAQATAQHGSDAGAVEPTASESAAAPKKPQFDFYSVLSEKEVRIPDAEISAQARAEQQKQAAAQQAQAAQAAQQAQQQAAAQRAAAANAPAAVTENVTAAPAAVPPPATGGGGYLLQVGAFPSATDAESLKAKLALQGFVANVASVNVNGQTYNRVRLGPFKSATELESTKQRLSSAGFNAIALKEGR
;
A
#
# COMPACT_ATOMS: atom_id res chain seq x y z
N MET A 1 -43.49 69.24 -21.86
CA MET A 1 -43.37 68.30 -20.72
C MET A 1 -43.71 66.91 -21.29
N ALA A 2 -43.01 65.80 -21.11
CA ALA A 2 -42.05 65.39 -20.09
C ALA A 2 -41.10 64.28 -20.60
N ALA A 3 -39.90 64.29 -20.00
CA ALA A 3 -38.92 63.24 -19.71
C ALA A 3 -38.78 61.98 -20.59
N ARG A 4 -37.61 61.89 -21.23
CA ARG A 4 -36.98 60.69 -21.80
C ARG A 4 -36.29 59.91 -20.66
N LYS A 5 -36.80 58.72 -20.35
CA LYS A 5 -36.35 57.87 -19.21
C LYS A 5 -35.05 57.13 -19.56
N GLY A 6 -34.02 57.33 -18.74
CA GLY A 6 -32.68 56.79 -18.94
C GLY A 6 -32.60 55.27 -18.91
N LYS A 7 -31.74 54.72 -19.77
CA LYS A 7 -31.27 53.32 -19.73
C LYS A 7 -30.47 53.15 -18.43
N GLY A 8 -30.99 52.37 -17.48
CA GLY A 8 -30.21 51.90 -16.34
C GLY A 8 -29.07 51.02 -16.83
N ARG A 9 -27.83 51.39 -16.52
CA ARG A 9 -26.65 50.54 -16.71
C ARG A 9 -26.83 49.30 -15.85
N GLN A 10 -26.91 48.15 -16.51
CA GLN A 10 -27.02 46.85 -15.87
C GLN A 10 -25.69 46.52 -15.19
N ALA A 11 -25.71 46.32 -13.87
CA ALA A 11 -24.54 45.93 -13.10
C ALA A 11 -24.20 44.46 -13.40
N VAL A 12 -23.10 44.24 -14.13
CA VAL A 12 -22.51 42.91 -14.30
C VAL A 12 -21.89 42.51 -12.97
N ARG A 13 -22.60 41.66 -12.21
CA ARG A 13 -22.03 40.99 -11.04
C ARG A 13 -21.03 39.95 -11.54
N ASN A 14 -19.74 40.30 -11.48
CA ASN A 14 -18.65 39.34 -11.59
C ASN A 14 -18.76 38.35 -10.42
N ASN A 15 -19.11 37.10 -10.73
CA ASN A 15 -19.07 36.00 -9.78
C ASN A 15 -17.62 35.52 -9.64
N SER A 16 -16.82 36.20 -8.82
CA SER A 16 -15.52 35.68 -8.42
C SER A 16 -15.76 34.49 -7.49
N GLY A 17 -15.42 33.29 -7.97
CA GLY A 17 -15.53 32.00 -7.27
C GLY A 17 -14.68 31.93 -6.02
N GLY A 18 -15.10 32.62 -4.96
CA GLY A 18 -14.62 32.42 -3.61
C GLY A 18 -15.11 31.07 -3.09
N PHE A 19 -14.21 30.34 -2.42
CA PHE A 19 -14.56 29.08 -1.77
C PHE A 19 -15.85 29.24 -0.95
N PRO A 20 -16.83 28.35 -1.14
CA PRO A 20 -18.12 28.50 -0.48
C PRO A 20 -17.94 28.40 1.05
N ALA A 21 -18.76 29.11 1.82
CA ALA A 21 -18.59 29.22 3.28
C ALA A 21 -18.57 27.86 4.02
N TRP A 22 -19.21 26.82 3.46
CA TRP A 22 -19.16 25.45 3.98
C TRP A 22 -17.78 24.78 3.81
N GLY A 23 -16.97 25.22 2.84
CA GLY A 23 -15.60 24.74 2.66
C GLY A 23 -14.72 25.03 3.88
N TRP A 24 -14.88 26.21 4.50
CA TRP A 24 -14.19 26.54 5.75
C TRP A 24 -14.65 25.69 6.94
N ALA A 25 -15.94 25.32 7.00
CA ALA A 25 -16.45 24.43 8.03
C ALA A 25 -15.82 23.02 7.95
N ILE A 26 -15.67 22.47 6.73
CA ILE A 26 -15.00 21.18 6.53
C ILE A 26 -13.52 21.25 6.88
N VAL A 27 -12.83 22.33 6.49
CA VAL A 27 -11.41 22.53 6.82
C VAL A 27 -11.21 22.59 8.35
N GLY A 28 -12.10 23.29 9.07
CA GLY A 28 -12.05 23.33 10.54
C GLY A 28 -12.25 21.95 11.19
N ILE A 29 -13.22 21.17 10.70
CA ILE A 29 -13.48 19.81 11.20
C ILE A 29 -12.29 18.88 10.93
N ALA A 30 -11.67 18.97 9.74
CA ALA A 30 -10.51 18.16 9.40
C ALA A 30 -9.30 18.47 10.29
N VAL A 31 -9.02 19.74 10.55
CA VAL A 31 -7.93 20.16 11.45
C VAL A 31 -8.21 19.74 12.90
N GLY A 32 -9.45 19.89 13.36
CA GLY A 32 -9.86 19.44 14.70
C GLY A 32 -9.72 17.92 14.88
N ALA A 33 -10.14 17.13 13.89
CA ALA A 33 -9.99 15.68 13.91
C ALA A 33 -8.52 15.24 13.89
N LEU A 34 -7.67 15.93 13.14
CA LEU A 34 -6.23 15.65 13.09
C LEU A 34 -5.56 15.92 14.45
N LEU A 35 -5.91 17.03 15.12
CA LEU A 35 -5.41 17.34 16.47
C LEU A 35 -5.91 16.33 17.51
N MET A 36 -7.18 15.93 17.44
CA MET A 36 -7.75 14.90 18.32
C MET A 36 -7.06 13.55 18.13
N PHE A 37 -6.80 13.15 16.88
CA PHE A 37 -6.09 11.91 16.55
C PHE A 37 -4.63 11.93 17.03
N ALA A 38 -3.94 13.07 16.87
CA ALA A 38 -2.59 13.25 17.39
C ALA A 38 -2.54 13.21 18.93
N MET A 39 -3.54 13.76 19.63
CA MET A 39 -3.66 13.66 21.10
C MET A 39 -4.08 12.27 21.59
N ARG A 40 -4.89 11.53 20.82
CA ARG A 40 -5.30 10.14 21.13
C ARG A 40 -4.10 9.18 21.14
N GLY A 41 -3.11 9.41 20.28
CA GLY A 41 -1.85 8.65 20.25
C GLY A 41 -0.84 9.06 21.34
N LYS A 42 -1.10 10.16 22.05
CA LYS A 42 -0.26 10.73 23.12
C LYS A 42 -0.90 10.65 24.51
N LEU A 43 -1.85 9.74 24.71
CA LEU A 43 -2.14 9.22 26.05
C LEU A 43 -1.18 8.06 26.33
N PRO A 44 -0.14 8.25 27.15
CA PRO A 44 0.62 7.13 27.68
C PRO A 44 -0.31 6.33 28.61
N MET A 45 -0.96 5.30 28.06
CA MET A 45 -1.29 4.09 28.82
C MET A 45 0.04 3.40 29.13
N GLY A 46 0.82 4.05 30.00
CA GLY A 46 2.11 3.65 30.51
C GLY A 46 2.06 3.69 32.04
N GLY A 47 1.00 3.13 32.61
CA GLY A 47 0.95 2.78 34.02
C GLY A 47 1.61 1.41 34.18
N ARG A 48 2.85 1.43 34.67
CA ARG A 48 3.64 0.25 35.05
C ARG A 48 2.82 -0.67 35.95
N ALA A 49 2.58 -1.90 35.49
CA ALA A 49 2.38 -3.02 36.41
C ALA A 49 3.74 -3.28 37.10
N GLY A 50 3.95 -2.70 38.29
CA GLY A 50 5.24 -2.87 38.98
C GLY A 50 5.46 -2.08 40.26
N ASP A 51 4.68 -1.04 40.55
CA ASP A 51 4.83 -0.25 41.79
C ASP A 51 3.45 0.08 42.38
N ALA A 52 2.78 -0.93 42.91
CA ALA A 52 1.72 -0.72 43.88
C ALA A 52 2.38 -0.66 45.27
N PRO A 53 2.19 0.41 46.07
CA PRO A 53 2.63 0.39 47.46
C PRO A 53 1.89 -0.72 48.20
N GLN A 54 2.63 -1.74 48.65
CA GLN A 54 2.06 -2.81 49.46
C GLN A 54 1.53 -2.23 50.78
N PRO A 55 0.35 -2.63 51.26
CA PRO A 55 -0.12 -2.27 52.59
C PRO A 55 0.78 -2.93 53.64
N ASN A 56 1.62 -2.13 54.29
CA ASN A 56 2.37 -2.57 55.47
C ASN A 56 1.41 -2.83 56.63
N ALA A 57 1.25 -4.09 57.02
CA ALA A 57 0.39 -4.53 58.12
C ALA A 57 0.95 -4.20 59.54
N GLN A 58 1.95 -3.33 59.64
CA GLN A 58 2.60 -2.95 60.91
C GLN A 58 2.62 -1.44 61.18
N ALA A 59 1.79 -0.64 60.48
CA ALA A 59 1.61 0.76 60.83
C ALA A 59 0.71 0.90 62.09
N THR A 60 1.29 0.69 63.26
CA THR A 60 0.73 1.18 64.52
C THR A 60 0.73 2.71 64.49
N ALA A 61 -0.44 3.32 64.70
CA ALA A 61 -0.57 4.76 64.86
C ALA A 61 0.16 5.20 66.15
N GLN A 62 1.19 6.05 66.00
CA GLN A 62 1.67 6.83 67.14
C GLN A 62 0.69 7.98 67.40
N HIS A 63 0.18 7.99 68.63
CA HIS A 63 -0.66 9.05 69.16
C HIS A 63 0.15 9.91 70.13
N GLY A 64 -0.07 11.22 70.08
CA GLY A 64 0.37 12.22 71.06
C GLY A 64 1.83 12.64 70.88
N SER A 65 2.22 13.91 70.98
CA SER A 65 1.55 15.14 71.41
C SER A 65 2.60 16.23 71.24
N ASP A 66 2.20 17.46 70.89
CA ASP A 66 2.40 18.65 71.74
C ASP A 66 2.19 19.94 70.94
N ALA A 67 1.61 20.92 71.62
CA ALA A 67 1.15 22.20 71.09
C ALA A 67 2.28 23.24 71.02
N GLY A 68 2.16 24.24 70.13
CA GLY A 68 2.98 25.45 70.28
C GLY A 68 3.11 26.37 69.08
N ALA A 69 2.10 27.23 68.89
CA ALA A 69 2.21 28.68 68.68
C ALA A 69 2.82 29.31 67.37
N VAL A 70 2.00 30.22 66.81
CA VAL A 70 2.27 31.55 66.16
C VAL A 70 3.01 31.57 64.79
N GLU A 71 2.34 31.83 63.65
CA GLU A 71 1.85 33.08 63.00
C GLU A 71 2.73 33.54 61.81
N PRO A 72 2.18 34.26 60.81
CA PRO A 72 2.65 34.30 59.41
C PRO A 72 3.41 35.60 59.04
N THR A 73 4.30 35.59 58.02
CA THR A 73 4.52 36.70 57.06
C THR A 73 5.65 36.44 56.05
N ALA A 74 5.37 36.80 54.79
CA ALA A 74 6.21 37.48 53.78
C ALA A 74 7.52 36.88 53.21
N SER A 75 7.53 36.85 51.87
CA SER A 75 8.59 36.98 50.85
C SER A 75 10.06 37.23 51.27
N GLU A 76 11.04 36.58 50.62
CA GLU A 76 11.81 37.15 49.49
C GLU A 76 12.94 36.21 48.98
N SER A 77 13.32 36.43 47.73
CA SER A 77 14.25 35.77 46.81
C SER A 77 15.63 35.31 47.30
N ALA A 78 16.11 34.19 46.73
CA ALA A 78 17.54 33.95 46.47
C ALA A 78 17.79 33.06 45.22
N ALA A 79 18.34 33.69 44.18
CA ALA A 79 19.26 33.23 43.12
C ALA A 79 19.36 31.74 42.66
N ALA A 80 19.01 31.51 41.37
CA ALA A 80 19.62 30.70 40.26
C ALA A 80 20.33 29.34 40.54
N PRO A 81 20.19 28.28 39.68
CA PRO A 81 20.41 28.35 38.22
C PRO A 81 19.37 27.62 37.33
N LYS A 82 19.31 28.04 36.05
CA LYS A 82 18.48 27.43 34.99
C LYS A 82 19.11 26.10 34.51
N LYS A 83 18.28 25.07 34.45
CA LYS A 83 18.59 23.70 33.96
C LYS A 83 18.79 23.69 32.43
N PRO A 84 19.56 22.74 31.88
CA PRO A 84 20.06 22.80 30.50
C PRO A 84 18.95 22.65 29.46
N GLN A 85 19.02 23.44 28.38
CA GLN A 85 18.19 23.29 27.19
C GLN A 85 18.74 22.16 26.31
N PHE A 86 17.85 21.30 25.84
CA PHE A 86 18.12 20.15 24.99
C PHE A 86 18.36 20.60 23.54
N ASP A 87 19.57 20.41 23.02
CA ASP A 87 19.98 20.78 21.65
C ASP A 87 19.89 19.57 20.70
N PHE A 88 18.66 19.06 20.51
CA PHE A 88 18.41 17.79 19.80
C PHE A 88 18.12 17.93 18.30
N TYR A 89 17.96 19.14 17.79
CA TYR A 89 17.63 19.37 16.38
C TYR A 89 18.77 19.96 15.56
N SER A 90 19.93 20.21 16.17
CA SER A 90 21.10 20.79 15.50
C SER A 90 22.08 19.76 14.94
N VAL A 91 21.85 18.44 15.12
CA VAL A 91 22.75 17.39 14.61
C VAL A 91 21.99 16.35 13.79
N LEU A 92 21.12 16.80 12.89
CA LEU A 92 20.64 15.94 11.80
C LEU A 92 20.45 16.69 10.47
N SER A 93 21.30 17.67 10.22
CA SER A 93 21.31 18.41 8.96
C SER A 93 22.73 18.41 8.39
N GLU A 94 23.26 17.24 8.03
CA GLU A 94 24.22 17.10 6.92
C GLU A 94 24.57 15.63 6.67
N LYS A 95 23.87 15.01 5.70
CA LYS A 95 24.41 14.02 4.74
C LYS A 95 23.27 13.48 3.87
N GLU A 96 22.69 14.36 3.06
CA GLU A 96 22.03 13.93 1.83
C GLU A 96 23.09 13.94 0.73
N VAL A 97 23.61 12.76 0.39
CA VAL A 97 24.55 12.59 -0.72
C VAL A 97 23.73 12.51 -2.00
N ARG A 98 23.83 13.55 -2.82
CA ARG A 98 23.20 13.66 -4.14
C ARG A 98 24.02 12.80 -5.11
N ILE A 99 23.53 11.61 -5.46
CA ILE A 99 24.15 10.78 -6.51
C ILE A 99 23.91 11.52 -7.83
N PRO A 100 24.96 11.95 -8.56
CA PRO A 100 24.78 12.61 -9.84
C PRO A 100 24.15 11.64 -10.84
N ASP A 101 23.10 12.08 -11.55
CA ASP A 101 22.35 11.27 -12.54
C ASP A 101 23.25 10.60 -13.60
N ALA A 102 24.46 11.15 -13.81
CA ALA A 102 25.49 10.59 -14.67
C ALA A 102 25.93 9.17 -14.26
N GLU A 103 26.11 8.89 -12.96
CA GLU A 103 26.54 7.57 -12.48
C GLU A 103 25.42 6.52 -12.57
N ILE A 104 24.18 6.92 -12.29
CA ILE A 104 22.99 6.07 -12.47
C ILE A 104 22.84 5.66 -13.94
N SER A 105 23.03 6.60 -14.86
CA SER A 105 22.94 6.33 -16.31
C SER A 105 24.11 5.46 -16.83
N ALA A 106 25.31 5.60 -16.26
CA ALA A 106 26.46 4.76 -16.58
C ALA A 106 26.26 3.32 -16.08
N GLN A 107 25.75 3.15 -14.85
CA GLN A 107 25.41 1.84 -14.29
C GLN A 107 24.27 1.18 -15.07
N ALA A 108 23.21 1.91 -15.43
CA ALA A 108 22.11 1.38 -16.24
C ALA A 108 22.58 0.87 -17.62
N ARG A 109 23.50 1.59 -18.28
CA ARG A 109 24.09 1.13 -19.55
C ARG A 109 24.99 -0.10 -19.37
N ALA A 110 25.76 -0.16 -18.29
CA ALA A 110 26.60 -1.31 -17.98
C ALA A 110 25.76 -2.56 -17.66
N GLU A 111 24.64 -2.40 -16.94
CA GLU A 111 23.69 -3.48 -16.69
C GLU A 111 22.98 -3.94 -17.96
N GLN A 112 22.54 -3.02 -18.82
CA GLN A 112 21.96 -3.38 -20.12
C GLN A 112 22.95 -4.14 -21.01
N GLN A 113 24.22 -3.75 -21.04
CA GLN A 113 25.26 -4.46 -21.79
C GLN A 113 25.52 -5.86 -21.22
N LYS A 114 25.58 -6.03 -19.89
CA LYS A 114 25.71 -7.35 -19.26
C LYS A 114 24.50 -8.24 -19.55
N GLN A 115 23.28 -7.70 -19.52
CA GLN A 115 22.07 -8.45 -19.86
C GLN A 115 22.05 -8.89 -21.33
N ALA A 116 22.45 -8.01 -22.26
CA ALA A 116 22.54 -8.36 -23.68
C ALA A 116 23.61 -9.44 -23.94
N ALA A 117 24.77 -9.34 -23.30
CA ALA A 117 25.83 -10.35 -23.40
C ALA A 117 25.39 -11.71 -22.82
N ALA A 118 24.68 -11.70 -21.68
CA ALA A 118 24.13 -12.92 -21.09
C ALA A 118 23.07 -13.58 -21.99
N GLN A 119 22.20 -12.80 -22.63
CA GLN A 119 21.21 -13.32 -23.57
C GLN A 119 21.86 -13.95 -24.80
N GLN A 120 22.90 -13.32 -25.36
CA GLN A 120 23.67 -13.92 -26.48
C GLN A 120 24.39 -15.21 -26.07
N ALA A 121 24.97 -15.25 -24.87
CA ALA A 121 25.63 -16.47 -24.36
C ALA A 121 24.62 -17.62 -24.17
N GLN A 122 23.43 -17.33 -23.62
CA GLN A 122 22.37 -18.32 -23.46
C GLN A 122 21.82 -18.80 -24.82
N ALA A 123 21.62 -17.90 -25.78
CA ALA A 123 21.19 -18.27 -27.13
C ALA A 123 22.21 -19.17 -27.85
N ALA A 124 23.51 -18.89 -27.69
CA ALA A 124 24.58 -19.72 -28.27
C ALA A 124 24.61 -21.13 -27.64
N GLN A 125 24.43 -21.24 -26.31
CA GLN A 125 24.37 -22.53 -25.62
C GLN A 125 23.13 -23.35 -26.01
N ALA A 126 21.97 -22.69 -26.14
CA ALA A 126 20.73 -23.35 -26.59
C ALA A 126 20.85 -23.89 -28.03
N ALA A 127 21.51 -23.15 -28.93
CA ALA A 127 21.75 -23.61 -30.30
C ALA A 127 22.67 -24.84 -30.37
N GLN A 128 23.71 -24.89 -29.51
CA GLN A 128 24.61 -26.06 -29.43
C GLN A 128 23.90 -27.30 -28.87
N GLN A 129 23.04 -27.15 -27.86
CA GLN A 129 22.24 -28.26 -27.33
C GLN A 129 21.23 -28.79 -28.36
N ALA A 130 20.60 -27.92 -29.14
CA ALA A 130 19.67 -28.31 -30.20
C ALA A 130 20.36 -29.13 -31.31
N GLN A 131 21.60 -28.77 -31.70
CA GLN A 131 22.37 -29.54 -32.68
C GLN A 131 22.81 -30.92 -32.14
N GLN A 132 23.16 -31.03 -30.86
CA GLN A 132 23.52 -32.31 -30.23
C GLN A 132 22.31 -33.25 -30.11
N GLN A 133 21.13 -32.71 -29.77
CA GLN A 133 19.89 -33.50 -29.74
C GLN A 133 19.46 -33.96 -31.14
N ALA A 134 19.62 -33.11 -32.17
CA ALA A 134 19.33 -33.50 -33.55
C ALA A 134 20.30 -34.61 -34.05
N ALA A 135 21.59 -34.53 -33.70
CA ALA A 135 22.56 -35.56 -34.03
C ALA A 135 22.29 -36.89 -33.31
N ALA A 136 21.92 -36.85 -32.03
CA ALA A 136 21.55 -38.03 -31.26
C ALA A 136 20.26 -38.71 -31.78
N GLN A 137 19.26 -37.93 -32.20
CA GLN A 137 18.03 -38.45 -32.81
C GLN A 137 18.30 -39.07 -34.20
N ARG A 138 19.21 -38.48 -35.00
CA ARG A 138 19.64 -39.04 -36.29
C ARG A 138 20.39 -40.37 -36.12
N ALA A 139 21.20 -40.50 -35.07
CA ALA A 139 21.92 -41.74 -34.76
C ALA A 139 21.02 -42.85 -34.19
N ALA A 140 20.01 -42.48 -33.39
CA ALA A 140 19.01 -43.42 -32.87
C ALA A 140 18.08 -43.96 -33.97
N ALA A 141 17.70 -43.12 -34.95
CA ALA A 141 16.87 -43.53 -36.08
C ALA A 141 17.60 -44.47 -37.07
N ALA A 142 18.93 -44.56 -37.02
CA ALA A 142 19.73 -45.43 -37.88
C ALA A 142 19.91 -46.87 -37.34
N ASN A 143 19.47 -47.17 -36.10
CA ASN A 143 19.70 -48.47 -35.44
C ASN A 143 18.45 -49.10 -34.78
N ALA A 144 17.23 -48.75 -35.21
CA ALA A 144 16.02 -49.32 -34.60
C ALA A 144 15.32 -50.33 -35.55
N PRO A 145 15.25 -51.64 -35.21
CA PRO A 145 14.31 -52.57 -35.84
C PRO A 145 12.88 -52.28 -35.38
N ALA A 146 11.92 -52.60 -36.24
CA ALA A 146 10.49 -52.43 -35.99
C ALA A 146 9.92 -53.42 -34.94
N ALA A 147 8.80 -53.01 -34.35
CA ALA A 147 7.88 -53.76 -33.47
C ALA A 147 8.24 -53.69 -31.96
N VAL A 148 7.31 -53.67 -31.00
CA VAL A 148 5.90 -54.04 -30.93
C VAL A 148 5.25 -53.18 -29.81
N THR A 149 3.97 -52.86 -29.95
CA THR A 149 3.09 -52.33 -28.90
C THR A 149 2.99 -53.26 -27.69
N GLU A 150 3.24 -52.72 -26.49
CA GLU A 150 2.61 -53.22 -25.25
C GLU A 150 1.97 -52.06 -24.48
N ASN A 151 0.69 -52.24 -24.19
CA ASN A 151 -0.12 -51.42 -23.30
C ASN A 151 0.36 -51.57 -21.86
N VAL A 152 0.60 -50.46 -21.16
CA VAL A 152 0.50 -50.41 -19.69
C VAL A 152 -0.38 -49.22 -19.30
N THR A 153 -1.60 -49.57 -18.90
CA THR A 153 -2.36 -49.09 -17.73
C THR A 153 -2.09 -47.69 -17.18
N ALA A 154 -3.18 -46.92 -17.18
CA ALA A 154 -3.51 -45.67 -16.50
C ALA A 154 -2.66 -45.22 -15.29
N ALA A 155 -2.18 -43.98 -15.37
CA ALA A 155 -2.00 -43.05 -14.26
C ALA A 155 -2.60 -41.69 -14.68
N PRO A 156 -3.36 -41.00 -13.82
CA PRO A 156 -4.20 -39.90 -14.24
C PRO A 156 -3.38 -38.73 -14.79
N ALA A 157 -3.85 -38.20 -15.92
CA ALA A 157 -3.34 -36.99 -16.53
C ALA A 157 -3.26 -35.87 -15.49
N ALA A 158 -2.03 -35.51 -15.11
CA ALA A 158 -1.77 -34.25 -14.46
C ALA A 158 -2.16 -33.15 -15.46
N VAL A 159 -3.29 -32.51 -15.18
CA VAL A 159 -3.77 -31.32 -15.88
C VAL A 159 -2.61 -30.33 -15.88
N PRO A 160 -2.07 -29.91 -17.05
CA PRO A 160 -1.04 -28.89 -17.05
C PRO A 160 -1.60 -27.64 -16.34
N PRO A 161 -0.86 -27.01 -15.41
CA PRO A 161 -1.29 -25.75 -14.82
C PRO A 161 -1.57 -24.75 -15.96
N PRO A 162 -2.66 -23.96 -15.88
CA PRO A 162 -3.01 -23.02 -16.94
C PRO A 162 -1.80 -22.12 -17.19
N ALA A 163 -1.37 -22.05 -18.44
CA ALA A 163 -0.21 -21.30 -18.86
C ALA A 163 -0.34 -19.82 -18.43
N THR A 164 0.38 -19.44 -17.37
CA THR A 164 0.69 -18.05 -17.05
C THR A 164 1.69 -17.57 -18.09
N GLY A 165 1.20 -17.21 -19.27
CA GLY A 165 2.05 -17.07 -20.46
C GLY A 165 1.45 -16.20 -21.54
N GLY A 166 0.95 -15.03 -21.17
CA GLY A 166 0.54 -14.01 -22.14
C GLY A 166 0.07 -12.78 -21.39
N GLY A 167 0.81 -11.68 -21.47
CA GLY A 167 0.62 -10.47 -20.67
C GLY A 167 -0.79 -9.88 -20.80
N GLY A 168 -1.69 -10.36 -19.95
CA GLY A 168 -3.04 -9.87 -19.79
C GLY A 168 -3.07 -8.71 -18.80
N TYR A 169 -4.14 -7.92 -18.91
CA TYR A 169 -4.43 -6.85 -17.97
C TYR A 169 -5.55 -7.32 -17.03
N LEU A 170 -5.42 -7.11 -15.72
CA LEU A 170 -6.40 -7.53 -14.72
C LEU A 170 -6.86 -6.30 -13.92
N LEU A 171 -8.11 -6.34 -13.43
CA LEU A 171 -8.59 -5.37 -12.46
C LEU A 171 -8.77 -6.03 -11.10
N GLN A 172 -8.08 -5.56 -10.07
CA GLN A 172 -8.31 -5.99 -8.70
C GLN A 172 -9.20 -5.00 -7.96
N VAL A 173 -10.37 -5.44 -7.51
CA VAL A 173 -11.32 -4.57 -6.79
C VAL A 173 -11.04 -4.56 -5.29
N GLY A 174 -10.54 -5.67 -4.76
CA GLY A 174 -10.23 -5.78 -3.33
C GLY A 174 -9.54 -7.08 -2.96
N ALA A 175 -9.04 -7.12 -1.73
CA ALA A 175 -8.48 -8.31 -1.09
C ALA A 175 -9.05 -8.40 0.32
N PHE A 176 -9.72 -9.51 0.62
CA PHE A 176 -10.41 -9.71 1.89
C PHE A 176 -9.80 -10.90 2.64
N PRO A 177 -9.60 -10.82 3.96
CA PRO A 177 -9.15 -11.98 4.75
C PRO A 177 -10.25 -13.06 4.82
N SER A 178 -11.53 -12.67 4.76
CA SER A 178 -12.69 -13.57 4.76
C SER A 178 -13.09 -13.97 3.33
N ALA A 179 -13.39 -15.26 3.12
CA ALA A 179 -13.91 -15.76 1.85
C ALA A 179 -15.35 -15.28 1.60
N THR A 180 -16.18 -15.27 2.64
CA THR A 180 -17.59 -14.83 2.57
C THR A 180 -17.71 -13.37 2.14
N ASP A 181 -16.81 -12.50 2.61
CA ASP A 181 -16.82 -11.08 2.23
C ASP A 181 -16.42 -10.89 0.76
N ALA A 182 -15.43 -11.66 0.29
CA ALA A 182 -15.00 -11.66 -1.10
C ALA A 182 -16.12 -12.17 -2.03
N GLU A 183 -16.82 -13.23 -1.64
CA GLU A 183 -17.98 -13.76 -2.38
C GLU A 183 -19.15 -12.78 -2.41
N SER A 184 -19.43 -12.11 -1.29
CA SER A 184 -20.45 -11.07 -1.22
C SER A 184 -20.15 -9.91 -2.17
N LEU A 185 -18.88 -9.50 -2.28
CA LEU A 185 -18.46 -8.48 -3.24
C LEU A 185 -18.60 -8.99 -4.69
N LYS A 186 -18.18 -10.24 -4.97
CA LYS A 186 -18.37 -10.86 -6.28
C LYS A 186 -19.85 -10.91 -6.69
N ALA A 187 -20.75 -11.26 -5.77
CA ALA A 187 -22.19 -11.27 -6.02
C ALA A 187 -22.72 -9.86 -6.34
N LYS A 188 -22.32 -8.85 -5.56
CA LYS A 188 -22.68 -7.44 -5.83
C LYS A 188 -22.19 -6.99 -7.20
N LEU A 189 -20.96 -7.34 -7.57
CA LEU A 189 -20.40 -7.05 -8.88
C LEU A 189 -21.17 -7.75 -10.00
N ALA A 190 -21.53 -9.02 -9.83
CA ALA A 190 -22.30 -9.78 -10.80
C ALA A 190 -23.69 -9.17 -11.03
N LEU A 191 -24.36 -8.68 -9.98
CA LEU A 191 -25.64 -7.97 -10.10
C LEU A 191 -25.51 -6.65 -10.90
N GLN A 192 -24.34 -6.02 -10.89
CA GLN A 192 -24.02 -4.85 -11.72
C GLN A 192 -23.56 -5.23 -13.13
N GLY A 193 -23.59 -6.52 -13.48
CA GLY A 193 -23.15 -7.04 -14.77
C GLY A 193 -21.64 -7.24 -14.91
N PHE A 194 -20.88 -7.15 -13.82
CA PHE A 194 -19.44 -7.38 -13.82
C PHE A 194 -19.10 -8.83 -13.43
N VAL A 195 -18.33 -9.51 -14.27
CA VAL A 195 -17.85 -10.86 -13.98
C VAL A 195 -16.53 -10.78 -13.20
N ALA A 196 -16.57 -11.15 -11.93
CA ALA A 196 -15.40 -11.20 -11.05
C ALA A 196 -15.09 -12.61 -10.56
N ASN A 197 -13.81 -12.88 -10.36
CA ASN A 197 -13.26 -14.13 -9.83
C ASN A 197 -12.60 -13.88 -8.48
N VAL A 198 -12.80 -14.80 -7.54
CA VAL A 198 -12.12 -14.80 -6.25
C VAL A 198 -10.94 -15.75 -6.33
N ALA A 199 -9.76 -15.27 -5.98
CA ALA A 199 -8.54 -16.08 -5.92
C ALA A 199 -7.89 -15.94 -4.56
N SER A 200 -7.73 -17.07 -3.87
CA SER A 200 -7.04 -17.15 -2.59
C SER A 200 -5.53 -17.14 -2.82
N VAL A 201 -4.83 -16.25 -2.12
CA VAL A 201 -3.36 -16.16 -2.14
C VAL A 201 -2.86 -16.03 -0.72
N ASN A 202 -1.76 -16.72 -0.40
CA ASN A 202 -1.08 -16.56 0.87
C ASN A 202 0.01 -15.49 0.70
N VAL A 203 -0.08 -14.41 1.48
CA VAL A 203 0.92 -13.33 1.50
C VAL A 203 1.42 -13.22 2.94
N ASN A 204 2.71 -13.46 3.14
CA ASN A 204 3.35 -13.39 4.46
C ASN A 204 2.70 -14.28 5.54
N GLY A 205 2.23 -15.48 5.16
CA GLY A 205 1.58 -16.43 6.07
C GLY A 205 0.09 -16.20 6.27
N GLN A 206 -0.49 -15.11 5.75
CA GLN A 206 -1.92 -14.81 5.84
C GLN A 206 -2.63 -15.06 4.51
N THR A 207 -3.73 -15.81 4.55
CA THR A 207 -4.58 -16.06 3.37
C THR A 207 -5.48 -14.86 3.09
N TYR A 208 -5.39 -14.33 1.88
CA TYR A 208 -6.26 -13.28 1.36
C TYR A 208 -7.03 -13.78 0.14
N ASN A 209 -8.30 -13.44 0.09
CA ASN A 209 -9.20 -13.69 -1.03
C ASN A 209 -9.30 -12.43 -1.88
N ARG A 210 -8.66 -12.44 -3.05
CA ARG A 210 -8.61 -11.30 -3.98
C ARG A 210 -9.74 -11.41 -4.99
N VAL A 211 -10.55 -10.35 -5.08
CA VAL A 211 -11.61 -10.26 -6.09
C VAL A 211 -11.06 -9.52 -7.30
N ARG A 212 -11.00 -10.21 -8.44
CA ARG A 212 -10.37 -9.75 -9.68
C ARG A 212 -11.37 -9.85 -10.82
N LEU A 213 -11.42 -8.85 -11.71
CA LEU A 213 -12.13 -8.94 -12.99
C LEU A 213 -11.15 -9.42 -14.05
N GLY A 214 -11.73 -10.04 -15.09
CA GLY A 214 -11.09 -10.92 -16.06
C GLY A 214 -9.77 -10.42 -16.68
N PRO A 215 -9.10 -11.30 -17.44
CA PRO A 215 -8.00 -10.88 -18.27
C PRO A 215 -8.54 -10.03 -19.44
N PHE A 216 -8.28 -8.73 -19.39
CA PHE A 216 -8.56 -7.78 -20.46
C PHE A 216 -7.45 -7.83 -21.51
N LYS A 217 -7.85 -7.75 -22.79
CA LYS A 217 -6.91 -7.86 -23.93
C LYS A 217 -6.17 -6.56 -24.23
N SER A 218 -6.67 -5.42 -23.74
CA SER A 218 -6.09 -4.10 -23.97
C SER A 218 -6.20 -3.19 -22.75
N ALA A 219 -5.27 -2.25 -22.63
CA ALA A 219 -5.32 -1.20 -21.61
C ALA A 219 -6.56 -0.29 -21.78
N THR A 220 -7.02 -0.07 -23.02
CA THR A 220 -8.22 0.73 -23.31
C THR A 220 -9.48 0.09 -22.73
N GLU A 221 -9.65 -1.22 -22.93
CA GLU A 221 -10.78 -1.98 -22.38
C GLU A 221 -10.74 -2.00 -20.85
N LEU A 222 -9.54 -2.16 -20.29
CA LEU A 222 -9.30 -2.09 -18.85
C LEU A 222 -9.76 -0.74 -18.26
N GLU A 223 -9.34 0.38 -18.85
CA GLU A 223 -9.66 1.71 -18.30
C GLU A 223 -11.15 2.01 -18.45
N SER A 224 -11.77 1.65 -19.57
CA SER A 224 -13.23 1.78 -19.76
C SER A 224 -14.03 1.00 -18.72
N THR A 225 -13.55 -0.17 -18.32
CA THR A 225 -14.20 -1.02 -17.32
C THR A 225 -13.96 -0.49 -15.91
N LYS A 226 -12.76 0.02 -15.62
CA LYS A 226 -12.44 0.73 -14.38
C LYS A 226 -13.31 1.97 -14.18
N GLN A 227 -13.53 2.75 -15.23
CA GLN A 227 -14.41 3.92 -15.20
C GLN A 227 -15.85 3.52 -14.84
N ARG A 228 -16.36 2.44 -15.46
CA ARG A 228 -17.71 1.90 -15.16
C ARG A 228 -17.82 1.37 -13.73
N LEU A 229 -16.81 0.65 -13.25
CA LEU A 229 -16.74 0.19 -11.86
C LEU A 229 -16.76 1.35 -10.86
N SER A 230 -15.98 2.40 -11.13
CA SER A 230 -15.93 3.61 -10.30
C SER A 230 -17.29 4.32 -10.28
N SER A 231 -17.98 4.37 -11.44
CA SER A 231 -19.34 4.93 -11.54
C SER A 231 -20.37 4.12 -10.74
N ALA A 232 -20.15 2.81 -10.60
CA ALA A 232 -20.94 1.92 -9.74
C ALA A 232 -20.52 1.97 -8.25
N GLY A 233 -19.54 2.82 -7.89
CA GLY A 233 -19.06 3.00 -6.52
C GLY A 233 -17.97 2.02 -6.09
N PHE A 234 -17.39 1.25 -7.00
CA PHE A 234 -16.33 0.28 -6.70
C PHE A 234 -14.98 0.77 -7.19
N ASN A 235 -13.99 0.81 -6.29
CA ASN A 235 -12.62 1.14 -6.64
C ASN A 235 -11.88 -0.11 -7.15
N ALA A 236 -11.10 0.03 -8.22
CA ALA A 236 -10.31 -1.06 -8.75
C ALA A 236 -8.91 -0.61 -9.17
N ILE A 237 -7.93 -1.49 -8.95
CA ILE A 237 -6.52 -1.30 -9.26
C ILE A 237 -6.20 -2.10 -10.52
N ALA A 238 -5.62 -1.43 -11.51
CA ALA A 238 -5.15 -2.07 -12.73
C ALA A 238 -3.83 -2.80 -12.46
N LEU A 239 -3.78 -4.10 -12.71
CA LEU A 239 -2.55 -4.90 -12.67
C LEU A 239 -2.22 -5.36 -14.09
N LYS A 240 -1.00 -5.05 -14.54
CA LYS A 240 -0.43 -5.66 -15.74
C LYS A 240 0.28 -6.94 -15.30
N GLU A 241 -0.10 -8.07 -15.87
CA GLU A 241 0.58 -9.33 -15.59
C GLU A 241 2.01 -9.24 -16.14
N GLY A 242 2.99 -9.17 -15.24
CA GLY A 242 4.40 -9.08 -15.58
C GLY A 242 4.88 -10.38 -16.20
N ARG A 243 5.67 -10.27 -17.26
CA ARG A 243 6.36 -11.40 -17.89
C ARG A 243 7.66 -11.69 -17.16
#